data_AF-A0A967M9B2-F1
#
_entry.id   AF-A0A967M9B2-F1
#
_cell.length_a   1.000
_cell.length_b   1.000
_cell.length_c   1.000
_cell.angle_alpha   90.00
_cell.angle_beta   90.00
_cell.angle_gamma   90.00
#
_symmetry.space_group_name_H-M   'P 1'
#
loop_
_entity.id
_entity.type
_entity.pdbx_description
1 polymer ?
#
loop_
_entity_poly.entity_id
_entity_poly.type
_entity_poly.pdbx_seq_one_letter_code
_entity_poly.pdbx_strand_id
1 'polypeptide(L)'
;MSEIVNILAQFLDIIQAIITDHVLPQAGVGGSLEVHETENLKELVKFTVIFALGIAALFGLGLAMAAQKFAVKVDPRIEDVKGVLAGAHCGACGYPGCEQYAEAVVNDPNVPPNLCTPGGARAVEAVARITGKVAEASEPIFSRIMCQGSWS
;
A
#
# COMPACT_ATOMS: atom_id res chain seq x y z
N MET A 1 -23.28 9.68 21.05
CA MET A 1 -22.86 8.50 21.84
C MET A 1 -23.78 7.31 21.59
N SER A 2 -25.12 7.50 21.62
CA SER A 2 -26.12 6.46 21.28
C SER A 2 -26.06 5.98 19.82
N GLU A 3 -25.78 6.85 18.85
CA GLU A 3 -25.73 6.44 17.43
C GLU A 3 -24.56 5.51 17.11
N ILE A 4 -23.40 5.68 17.76
CA ILE A 4 -22.24 4.79 17.58
C ILE A 4 -22.53 3.40 18.16
N VAL A 5 -23.26 3.32 19.28
CA VAL A 5 -23.68 2.05 19.89
C VAL A 5 -24.71 1.34 19.01
N ASN A 6 -25.65 2.08 18.41
CA ASN A 6 -26.64 1.51 17.49
C ASN A 6 -26.01 1.03 16.18
N ILE A 7 -25.04 1.76 15.63
CA ILE A 7 -24.27 1.33 14.45
C ILE A 7 -23.48 0.05 14.79
N LEU A 8 -22.81 0.00 15.95
CA LEU A 8 -22.06 -1.17 16.38
C LEU A 8 -22.97 -2.40 16.63
N ALA A 9 -24.17 -2.19 17.19
CA ALA A 9 -25.18 -3.23 17.36
C ALA A 9 -25.69 -3.75 16.01
N GLN A 10 -25.97 -2.84 15.07
CA GLN A 10 -26.44 -3.18 13.73
C GLN A 10 -25.37 -3.91 12.92
N PHE A 11 -24.08 -3.56 13.09
CA PHE A 11 -22.97 -4.34 12.55
C PHE A 11 -22.87 -5.73 13.19
N LEU A 12 -23.11 -5.88 14.49
CA LEU A 12 -23.15 -7.19 15.16
C LEU A 12 -24.29 -8.07 14.65
N ASP A 13 -25.48 -7.50 14.45
CA ASP A 13 -26.65 -8.22 13.92
C ASP A 13 -26.43 -8.68 12.47
N ILE A 14 -25.81 -7.83 11.64
CA ILE A 14 -25.42 -8.18 10.27
C ILE A 14 -24.38 -9.30 10.26
N ILE A 15 -23.38 -9.24 11.16
CA ILE A 15 -22.38 -10.29 11.30
C ILE A 15 -23.04 -11.62 11.73
N GLN A 16 -23.99 -11.58 12.67
CA GLN A 16 -24.73 -12.78 13.10
C GLN A 16 -25.61 -13.35 11.99
N ALA A 17 -26.24 -12.51 11.15
CA ALA A 17 -27.01 -12.94 10.00
C ALA A 17 -26.12 -13.60 8.93
N ILE A 18 -24.96 -13.01 8.61
CA ILE A 18 -24.01 -13.56 7.63
C ILE A 18 -23.43 -14.92 8.10
N ILE A 19 -23.13 -15.05 9.39
CA ILE A 19 -22.61 -16.31 9.98
C ILE A 19 -23.66 -17.43 9.88
N THR A 20 -24.94 -17.11 10.12
CA THR A 20 -26.02 -18.11 10.17
C THR A 20 -26.45 -18.58 8.78
N ASP A 21 -26.56 -17.67 7.81
CA ASP A 21 -27.08 -18.00 6.47
C ASP A 21 -26.01 -18.37 5.43
N HIS A 22 -24.75 -17.92 5.57
CA HIS A 22 -23.74 -18.09 4.52
C HIS A 22 -22.55 -18.97 4.90
N VAL A 23 -22.20 -19.08 6.19
CA VAL A 23 -20.99 -19.82 6.63
C VAL A 23 -21.31 -21.27 7.02
N LEU A 24 -22.51 -21.56 7.52
CA LEU A 24 -22.91 -22.91 7.97
C LEU A 24 -23.11 -23.98 6.88
N PRO A 25 -23.48 -23.70 5.61
CA PRO A 25 -23.58 -24.79 4.64
C PRO A 25 -22.19 -25.30 4.19
N GLN A 26 -21.09 -24.59 4.46
CA GLN A 26 -19.77 -24.89 3.86
C GLN A 26 -18.55 -24.73 4.80
N ALA A 27 -18.72 -24.72 6.12
CA ALA A 27 -17.58 -24.84 7.04
C ALA A 27 -17.08 -26.31 7.12
N GLY A 28 -16.68 -26.86 5.97
CA GLY A 28 -15.82 -28.02 5.88
C GLY A 28 -14.37 -27.57 6.00
N VAL A 29 -13.81 -27.62 7.21
CA VAL A 29 -12.35 -27.61 7.38
C VAL A 29 -11.83 -28.92 6.80
N GLY A 30 -11.03 -28.83 5.74
CA GLY A 30 -10.46 -29.99 5.06
C GLY A 30 -9.77 -30.94 6.04
N GLY A 31 -10.46 -32.04 6.34
CA GLY A 31 -10.01 -33.12 7.20
C GLY A 31 -11.06 -34.21 7.17
N SER A 32 -10.76 -35.32 6.50
CA SER A 32 -11.57 -36.54 6.56
C SER A 32 -11.65 -37.03 8.01
N LEU A 33 -12.71 -36.67 8.73
CA LEU A 33 -13.23 -37.39 9.90
C LEU A 33 -14.58 -36.75 10.29
N GLU A 34 -15.65 -37.47 9.98
CA GLU A 34 -17.00 -37.19 10.46
C GLU A 34 -17.01 -37.33 11.99
N VAL A 35 -17.11 -36.21 12.71
CA VAL A 35 -17.37 -36.25 14.16
C VAL A 35 -18.86 -36.07 14.36
N HIS A 36 -19.56 -37.20 14.34
CA HIS A 36 -20.83 -37.38 15.01
C HIS A 36 -20.56 -37.35 16.52
N GLU A 37 -20.68 -36.18 17.17
CA GLU A 37 -21.01 -36.09 18.60
C GLU A 37 -21.56 -34.69 18.92
N THR A 38 -22.78 -34.64 19.43
CA THR A 38 -23.54 -33.42 19.72
C THR A 38 -23.11 -32.80 21.04
N GLU A 39 -22.30 -31.74 21.03
CA GLU A 39 -22.27 -30.78 22.15
C GLU A 39 -21.98 -29.34 21.64
N ASN A 40 -23.01 -28.50 21.74
CA ASN A 40 -23.05 -27.03 21.69
C ASN A 40 -22.22 -26.29 20.62
N LEU A 41 -22.57 -26.48 19.33
CA LEU A 41 -22.09 -25.66 18.20
C LEU A 41 -22.23 -24.14 18.43
N LYS A 42 -23.31 -23.73 19.12
CA LYS A 42 -23.53 -22.33 19.49
C LYS A 42 -22.47 -21.79 20.46
N GLU A 43 -21.97 -22.62 21.38
CA GLU A 43 -20.91 -22.21 22.32
C GLU A 43 -19.54 -22.15 21.64
N LEU A 44 -19.26 -23.08 20.71
CA LEU A 44 -18.01 -23.06 19.95
C LEU A 44 -17.91 -21.81 19.06
N VAL A 45 -18.98 -21.47 18.33
CA VAL A 45 -19.02 -20.27 17.48
C VAL A 45 -18.90 -18.99 18.31
N LYS A 46 -19.57 -18.93 19.48
CA LYS A 46 -19.42 -17.79 20.40
C LYS A 46 -17.96 -17.63 20.85
N PHE A 47 -17.31 -18.72 21.27
CA PHE A 47 -15.93 -18.66 21.73
C PHE A 47 -14.97 -18.20 20.62
N THR A 48 -15.10 -18.74 19.41
CA THR A 48 -14.29 -18.34 18.26
C THR A 48 -14.49 -16.87 17.89
N VAL A 49 -15.72 -16.37 17.90
CA VAL A 49 -16.03 -14.96 17.58
C VAL A 49 -15.49 -14.02 18.65
N ILE A 50 -15.67 -14.35 19.94
CA ILE A 50 -15.15 -13.53 21.06
C ILE A 50 -13.61 -13.47 21.00
N PHE A 51 -12.96 -14.60 20.72
CA PHE A 51 -11.51 -14.67 20.59
C PHE A 51 -11.01 -13.85 19.38
N ALA A 52 -11.65 -14.00 18.22
CA ALA A 52 -11.30 -13.24 17.02
C ALA A 52 -11.51 -11.72 17.20
N LEU A 53 -12.62 -11.31 17.81
CA LEU A 53 -12.87 -9.89 18.13
C LEU A 53 -11.89 -9.34 19.16
N GLY A 54 -11.48 -10.14 20.15
CA GLY A 54 -10.46 -9.75 21.13
C GLY A 54 -9.11 -9.46 20.48
N ILE A 55 -8.67 -10.32 19.57
CA ILE A 55 -7.43 -10.11 18.79
C ILE A 55 -7.59 -8.92 17.86
N ALA A 56 -8.70 -8.81 17.13
CA ALA A 56 -8.95 -7.70 16.21
C ALA A 56 -8.94 -6.34 16.93
N ALA A 57 -9.52 -6.26 18.13
CA ALA A 57 -9.50 -5.04 18.93
C ALA A 57 -8.10 -4.69 19.44
N LEU A 58 -7.34 -5.69 19.90
CA LEU A 58 -5.96 -5.50 20.39
C LEU A 58 -5.04 -4.98 19.26
N PHE A 59 -5.03 -5.67 18.12
CA PHE A 59 -4.19 -5.29 16.98
C PHE A 59 -4.71 -4.03 16.28
N GLY A 60 -6.04 -3.86 16.20
CA GLY A 60 -6.67 -2.67 15.61
C GLY A 60 -6.32 -1.39 16.38
N LEU A 61 -6.42 -1.42 17.71
CA LEU A 61 -6.03 -0.27 18.53
C LEU A 61 -4.52 -0.01 18.46
N GLY A 62 -3.70 -1.07 18.45
CA GLY A 62 -2.25 -0.96 18.28
C GLY A 62 -1.86 -0.29 16.96
N LEU A 63 -2.48 -0.71 15.85
CA LEU A 63 -2.24 -0.13 14.52
C LEU A 63 -2.74 1.32 14.42
N ALA A 64 -3.90 1.64 15.02
CA ALA A 64 -4.41 3.01 15.06
C ALA A 64 -3.45 3.96 15.77
N MET A 65 -2.89 3.56 16.92
CA MET A 65 -1.89 4.35 17.62
C MET A 65 -0.58 4.48 16.83
N ALA A 66 -0.12 3.40 16.19
CA ALA A 66 1.07 3.43 15.35
C ALA A 66 0.89 4.38 14.16
N ALA A 67 -0.24 4.31 13.46
CA ALA A 67 -0.53 5.14 12.30
C ALA A 67 -0.47 6.64 12.61
N GLN A 68 -1.00 7.05 13.77
CA GLN A 68 -0.96 8.46 14.19
C GLN A 68 0.46 8.92 14.55
N LYS A 69 1.27 8.03 15.12
CA LYS A 69 2.64 8.33 15.53
C LYS A 69 3.63 8.34 14.36
N PHE A 70 3.39 7.51 13.33
CA PHE A 70 4.23 7.40 12.13
C PHE A 70 3.72 8.24 10.95
N ALA A 71 2.84 9.22 11.18
CA ALA A 71 2.46 10.18 10.16
C ALA A 71 3.67 11.07 9.81
N VAL A 72 4.43 10.65 8.81
CA VAL A 72 5.57 11.40 8.27
C VAL A 72 5.05 12.68 7.62
N LYS A 73 5.60 13.82 8.02
CA LYS A 73 5.30 15.10 7.38
C LYS A 73 6.08 15.18 6.07
N VAL A 74 5.41 14.88 4.96
CA VAL A 74 6.02 15.00 3.64
C VAL A 74 6.10 16.48 3.26
N ASP A 75 7.26 16.93 2.78
CA ASP A 75 7.47 18.27 2.25
C ASP A 75 6.73 18.38 0.90
N PRO A 76 5.82 19.36 0.72
CA PRO A 76 4.99 19.50 -0.49
C PRO A 76 5.78 19.52 -1.81
N ARG A 77 7.08 19.87 -1.77
CA ARG A 77 7.96 19.86 -2.94
C ARG A 77 8.20 18.45 -3.48
N ILE A 78 8.15 17.43 -2.61
CA ILE A 78 8.38 16.04 -3.00
C ILE A 78 7.20 15.54 -3.84
N GLU A 79 5.96 15.88 -3.47
CA GLU A 79 4.76 15.58 -4.25
C GLU A 79 4.77 16.31 -5.60
N ASP A 80 5.16 17.59 -5.62
CA ASP A 80 5.24 18.37 -6.85
C ASP A 80 6.25 17.77 -7.84
N VAL A 81 7.43 17.38 -7.32
CA VAL A 81 8.44 16.68 -8.12
C VAL A 81 7.88 15.34 -8.60
N LYS A 82 7.34 14.50 -7.70
CA LYS A 82 6.75 13.19 -8.04
C LYS A 82 5.69 13.29 -9.16
N GLY A 83 4.85 14.33 -9.14
CA GLY A 83 3.81 14.54 -10.14
C GLY A 83 4.33 14.88 -11.55
N VAL A 84 5.57 15.34 -11.64
CA VAL A 84 6.25 15.68 -12.90
C VAL A 84 7.08 14.50 -13.45
N LEU A 85 7.48 13.57 -12.59
CA LEU A 85 8.21 12.36 -12.99
C LEU A 85 7.30 11.42 -13.81
N ALA A 86 7.93 10.51 -14.57
CA ALA A 86 7.22 9.50 -15.35
C ALA A 86 6.43 8.47 -14.50
N GLY A 87 6.61 8.43 -13.17
CA GLY A 87 5.88 7.53 -12.26
C GLY A 87 6.12 6.03 -12.48
N ALA A 88 7.08 5.65 -13.31
CA ALA A 88 7.26 4.27 -13.76
C ALA A 88 8.05 3.37 -12.79
N HIS A 89 8.58 3.89 -11.68
CA HIS A 89 9.41 3.17 -10.70
C HIS A 89 10.53 2.30 -11.34
N CYS A 90 11.08 2.77 -12.47
CA CYS A 90 11.95 1.98 -13.33
C CYS A 90 13.42 1.85 -12.86
N GLY A 91 13.82 2.58 -11.81
CA GLY A 91 15.18 2.55 -11.28
C GLY A 91 16.27 3.13 -12.18
N ALA A 92 15.94 3.69 -13.36
CA ALA A 92 16.92 4.23 -14.30
C ALA A 92 17.77 5.38 -13.73
N CYS A 93 17.25 6.09 -12.72
CA CYS A 93 17.94 7.16 -12.01
C CYS A 93 18.87 6.68 -10.88
N GLY A 94 19.01 5.36 -10.64
CA GLY A 94 19.82 4.80 -9.55
C GLY A 94 19.13 4.76 -8.18
N TYR A 95 17.84 5.15 -8.11
CA TYR A 95 17.02 5.07 -6.91
C TYR A 95 15.93 4.00 -7.04
N PRO A 96 15.56 3.31 -5.95
CA PRO A 96 14.60 2.20 -5.97
C PRO A 96 13.17 2.62 -6.36
N GLY A 97 12.86 3.92 -6.38
CA GLY A 97 11.56 4.42 -6.80
C GLY A 97 11.53 5.92 -7.04
N CYS A 98 10.46 6.37 -7.69
CA CYS A 98 10.26 7.76 -8.06
C CYS A 98 10.14 8.68 -6.83
N GLU A 99 9.57 8.18 -5.73
CA GLU A 99 9.46 8.90 -4.46
C GLU A 99 10.83 9.12 -3.82
N GLN A 100 11.67 8.08 -3.76
CA GLN A 100 13.02 8.22 -3.20
C GLN A 100 13.89 9.15 -4.05
N TYR A 101 13.72 9.15 -5.38
CA TYR A 101 14.42 10.11 -6.23
C TYR A 101 13.90 11.54 -6.00
N ALA A 102 12.59 11.75 -5.89
CA ALA A 102 12.01 13.06 -5.61
C ALA A 102 12.52 13.62 -4.27
N GLU A 103 12.54 12.79 -3.22
CA GLU A 103 13.06 13.15 -1.91
C GLU A 103 14.57 13.46 -1.95
N ALA A 104 15.37 12.65 -2.62
CA ALA A 104 16.80 12.88 -2.77
C ALA A 104 17.11 14.16 -3.57
N VAL A 105 16.35 14.45 -4.63
CA VAL A 105 16.55 15.67 -5.43
C VAL A 105 16.17 16.94 -4.65
N VAL A 106 15.19 16.85 -3.75
CA VAL A 106 14.77 17.99 -2.90
C VAL A 106 15.73 18.17 -1.71
N ASN A 107 16.14 17.09 -1.04
CA ASN A 107 16.93 17.16 0.19
C ASN A 107 18.44 17.31 -0.06
N ASP A 108 18.98 16.66 -1.09
CA ASP A 108 20.42 16.67 -1.36
C ASP A 108 20.77 17.63 -2.51
N PRO A 109 21.58 18.68 -2.28
CA PRO A 109 22.00 19.61 -3.32
C PRO A 109 22.84 18.94 -4.42
N ASN A 110 23.54 17.86 -4.09
CA ASN A 110 24.48 17.16 -4.97
C ASN A 110 23.79 16.23 -5.98
N VAL A 111 22.49 15.95 -5.83
CA VAL A 111 21.75 15.10 -6.76
C VAL A 111 21.26 15.96 -7.93
N PRO A 112 21.67 15.66 -9.17
CA PRO A 112 21.23 16.44 -10.32
C PRO A 112 19.75 16.18 -10.68
N PRO A 113 19.04 17.18 -11.24
CA PRO A 113 17.63 17.03 -11.64
C PRO A 113 17.45 16.26 -12.96
N ASN A 114 18.54 15.83 -13.62
CA ASN A 114 18.53 15.28 -14.98
C ASN A 114 18.58 13.74 -15.06
N LEU A 115 18.43 13.01 -13.95
CA LEU A 115 18.55 11.54 -13.95
C LEU A 115 17.27 10.80 -14.40
N CYS A 116 16.15 11.49 -14.56
CA CYS A 116 14.90 10.84 -15.00
C CYS A 116 14.87 10.63 -16.53
N THR A 117 15.57 9.61 -17.01
CA THR A 117 15.56 9.20 -18.44
C THR A 117 14.15 9.00 -19.04
N PRO A 118 13.19 8.31 -18.39
CA PRO A 118 11.86 8.10 -18.97
C PRO A 118 11.00 9.37 -19.00
N GLY A 119 11.27 10.35 -18.14
CA GLY A 119 10.56 11.64 -18.14
C GLY A 119 11.08 12.61 -19.20
N GLY A 120 12.29 12.37 -19.71
CA GLY A 120 12.93 13.19 -20.74
C GLY A 120 13.09 14.66 -20.34
N ALA A 121 13.39 15.51 -21.33
CA ALA A 121 13.67 16.93 -21.11
C ALA A 121 12.55 17.68 -20.37
N ARG A 122 11.28 17.32 -20.63
CA ARG A 122 10.11 17.97 -20.01
C ARG A 122 10.07 17.75 -18.50
N ALA A 123 10.35 16.53 -18.03
CA ALA A 123 10.39 16.24 -16.60
C ALA A 123 11.60 16.94 -15.95
N VAL A 124 12.77 16.90 -16.60
CA VAL A 124 14.00 17.52 -16.08
C VAL A 124 13.86 19.04 -15.92
N GLU A 125 13.29 19.74 -16.89
CA GLU A 125 13.06 21.18 -16.83
C GLU A 125 12.09 21.57 -15.71
N ALA A 126 11.00 20.81 -15.57
CA ALA A 126 10.02 21.07 -14.53
C ALA A 126 10.56 20.74 -13.13
N VAL A 127 11.36 19.68 -12.96
CA VAL A 127 12.04 19.36 -11.69
C VAL A 127 13.08 20.43 -11.34
N ALA A 128 13.85 20.92 -12.31
CA ALA A 128 14.79 22.02 -12.10
C ALA A 128 14.10 23.32 -11.68
N ARG A 129 12.93 23.63 -12.26
CA ARG A 129 12.12 24.78 -11.84
C ARG A 129 11.59 24.64 -10.40
N ILE A 130 11.20 23.45 -9.98
CA ILE A 130 10.68 23.19 -8.63
C ILE A 130 11.80 23.23 -7.57
N THR A 131 12.97 22.68 -7.92
CA THR A 131 14.11 22.56 -6.99
C THR A 131 15.10 23.74 -7.05
N GLY A 132 14.94 24.65 -8.01
CA GLY A 132 15.82 25.80 -8.21
C GLY A 132 17.24 25.45 -8.70
N LYS A 133 17.46 24.20 -9.12
CA LYS A 133 18.74 23.69 -9.63
C LYS A 133 18.85 23.96 -11.13
N VAL A 134 20.07 24.17 -11.63
CA VAL A 134 20.32 24.31 -13.07
C VAL A 134 20.16 22.93 -13.72
N ALA A 135 19.20 22.80 -14.63
CA ALA A 135 19.09 21.62 -15.48
C ALA A 135 20.17 21.69 -16.57
N GLU A 136 21.24 20.91 -16.41
CA GLU A 136 22.08 20.57 -17.54
C GLU A 136 21.35 19.55 -18.42
N ALA A 137 21.20 19.88 -19.69
CA ALA A 137 20.62 18.99 -20.70
C ALA A 137 21.49 17.75 -20.83
N SER A 138 21.01 16.63 -20.28
CA SER A 138 21.65 15.33 -20.45
C SER A 138 21.30 14.77 -21.83
N GLU A 139 22.31 14.31 -22.55
CA GLU A 139 22.11 13.69 -23.87
C GLU A 139 21.25 12.43 -23.74
N PRO A 140 20.27 12.22 -24.65
CA PRO A 140 19.41 11.05 -24.58
C PRO A 140 20.23 9.78 -24.83
N ILE A 141 20.43 9.02 -23.77
CA ILE A 141 20.97 7.66 -23.84
C ILE A 141 19.88 6.71 -24.31
N PHE A 142 20.05 6.20 -25.52
CA PHE A 142 19.17 5.18 -26.09
C PHE A 142 19.67 3.78 -25.71
N SER A 143 18.82 2.98 -25.07
CA SER A 143 19.11 1.56 -24.93
C SER A 143 18.99 0.90 -26.31
N ARG A 144 20.13 0.44 -26.83
CA ARG A 144 20.16 -0.44 -28.00
C ARG A 144 20.00 -1.87 -27.50
N ILE A 145 18.87 -2.49 -27.82
CA ILE A 145 18.72 -3.93 -27.66
C ILE A 145 19.64 -4.60 -28.67
N MET A 146 20.74 -5.17 -28.19
CA MET A 146 21.66 -5.97 -29.02
C MET A 146 21.09 -7.37 -29.31
N CYS A 147 20.03 -7.75 -28.61
CA CYS A 147 19.28 -8.96 -28.91
C CYS A 147 18.47 -8.75 -30.19
N GLN A 148 18.83 -9.48 -31.26
CA GLN A 148 18.09 -9.47 -32.53
C GLN A 148 16.80 -10.32 -32.48
N GLY A 149 16.46 -10.91 -31.33
CA GLY A 149 15.24 -11.71 -31.18
C GLY A 149 15.18 -12.92 -32.12
N SER A 150 16.32 -13.52 -32.50
CA SER A 150 16.32 -14.76 -33.26
C SER A 150 15.94 -15.93 -32.34
N TRP A 151 14.70 -16.41 -32.47
CA TRP A 151 14.17 -17.60 -31.79
C TRP A 151 14.49 -18.88 -32.58
N SER A 152 15.75 -19.05 -33.04
CA SER A 152 16.21 -20.26 -33.74
C SER A 152 17.31 -20.97 -32.96
#